data_AF-A0A371GRH1-F1
#
_entry.id   AF-A0A371GRH1-F1
#
_cell.length_a   1.000
_cell.length_b   1.000
_cell.length_c   1.000
_cell.angle_alpha   90.00
_cell.angle_beta   90.00
_cell.angle_gamma   90.00
#
_symmetry.space_group_name_H-M   'P 1'
#
loop_
_entity.id
_entity.type
_entity.pdbx_description
1 polymer ?
#
loop_
_entity_poly.entity_id
_entity_poly.type
_entity_poly.pdbx_seq_one_letter_code
_entity_poly.pdbx_strand_id
1 'polypeptide(L)' 'MKTYHPEQQILGNIEDRVRTCSTFKDQAQMALLLEVEPKNVEEALLDDRWILAMQEEQD' A
#
# COMPACT_ATOMS: atom_id res chain seq x y z
N MET A 1 -8.58 34.70 0.20
CA MET A 1 -7.34 34.12 -0.37
C MET A 1 -7.29 32.66 0.04
N LYS A 2 -7.07 31.72 -0.87
CA LYS A 2 -6.85 30.31 -0.50
C LYS A 2 -5.43 30.20 0.03
N THR A 3 -5.29 29.78 1.29
CA THR A 3 -4.00 29.40 1.87
C THR A 3 -3.70 27.98 1.42
N TYR A 4 -2.63 27.81 0.63
CA TYR A 4 -2.17 26.48 0.25
C TYR A 4 -1.59 25.75 1.47
N HIS A 5 -1.60 24.42 1.43
CA HIS A 5 -1.01 23.61 2.48
C HIS A 5 0.53 23.77 2.45
N PRO A 6 1.20 23.96 3.60
CA PRO A 6 2.65 24.09 3.65
C PRO A 6 3.33 22.84 3.10
N GLU A 7 4.25 22.99 2.14
CA GLU A 7 4.96 21.87 1.51
C GLU A 7 5.75 21.03 2.53
N GLN A 8 6.27 21.67 3.58
CA GLN A 8 6.99 21.04 4.69
C GLN A 8 6.11 20.08 5.53
N GLN A 9 4.79 20.17 5.39
CA GLN A 9 3.83 19.30 6.07
C GLN A 9 3.30 18.17 5.18
N ILE A 10 3.72 18.11 3.91
CA ILE A 10 3.35 17.04 2.99
C ILE A 10 4.15 15.78 3.37
N LEU A 11 3.40 14.72 3.69
CA LEU A 11 3.95 13.38 3.87
C LEU A 11 4.10 12.72 2.50
N GLY A 12 5.27 12.13 2.23
CA GLY A 12 5.60 11.52 0.95
C GLY A 12 6.19 12.50 -0.07
N ASN A 13 6.75 11.97 -1.15
CA ASN A 13 7.32 12.78 -2.23
C ASN A 13 6.21 13.31 -3.14
N ILE A 14 6.18 14.62 -3.35
CA ILE A 14 5.22 15.28 -4.26
C ILE A 14 5.41 14.89 -5.73
N GLU A 15 6.58 14.37 -6.10
CA GLU A 15 6.85 13.85 -7.43
C GLU A 15 6.30 12.44 -7.64
N ASP A 16 6.02 11.72 -6.55
CA ASP A 16 5.45 10.39 -6.64
C ASP A 16 4.00 10.49 -7.11
N ARG A 17 3.67 9.73 -8.15
CA ARG A 17 2.28 9.58 -8.57
C ARG A 17 1.55 8.69 -7.57
N VAL A 18 0.22 8.83 -7.54
CA VAL A 18 -0.65 7.91 -6.79
C VAL A 18 -0.40 6.49 -7.26
N ARG A 19 0.26 5.70 -6.41
CA ARG A 19 0.39 4.25 -6.58
C ARG A 19 -0.93 3.62 -6.12
N THR A 20 -1.46 2.68 -6.89
CA THR A 20 -2.67 1.94 -6.50
C THR A 20 -2.31 0.47 -6.50
N CYS A 21 -3.07 -0.39 -5.82
CA CYS A 21 -2.79 -1.84 -5.87
C CYS A 21 -2.65 -2.39 -7.31
N SER A 22 -3.31 -1.75 -8.29
CA SER A 22 -3.19 -2.09 -9.71
C SER A 22 -1.80 -1.85 -10.33
N THR A 23 -0.98 -0.95 -9.78
CA THR A 23 0.40 -0.70 -10.25
C THR A 23 1.33 -1.86 -9.96
N PHE A 24 0.95 -2.76 -9.05
CA PHE A 24 1.73 -3.93 -8.65
C PHE A 24 1.25 -5.23 -9.33
N LYS A 25 0.29 -5.16 -10.26
CA LYS A 25 -0.24 -6.35 -10.96
C LYS A 25 0.82 -7.15 -11.71
N ASP A 26 1.86 -6.48 -12.21
CA ASP A 26 2.97 -7.12 -12.92
C ASP A 26 3.99 -7.74 -11.95
N GLN A 27 3.92 -7.42 -10.66
CA GLN A 27 4.64 -8.11 -9.60
C GLN A 27 3.79 -9.30 -9.16
N ALA A 28 4.11 -10.48 -9.69
CA ALA A 28 3.35 -11.71 -9.47
C ALA A 28 3.08 -12.04 -7.98
N GLN A 29 3.92 -11.57 -7.06
CA GLN A 29 3.75 -11.73 -5.62
C GLN A 29 2.55 -10.93 -5.08
N MET A 30 2.35 -9.69 -5.54
CA MET A 30 1.23 -8.83 -5.11
C MET A 30 -0.11 -9.29 -5.67
N ALA A 31 -0.13 -9.78 -6.90
CA ALA A 31 -1.35 -10.32 -7.52
C ALA A 31 -1.90 -11.56 -6.77
N LEU A 32 -1.00 -12.43 -6.26
CA LEU A 32 -1.39 -13.62 -5.50
C LEU A 32 -1.89 -13.29 -4.09
N LEU A 33 -1.45 -12.17 -3.51
CA LEU A 33 -1.85 -11.69 -2.18
C LEU A 33 -3.27 -11.14 -2.17
N LEU A 34 -3.66 -10.48 -3.25
CA LEU A 34 -5.02 -9.95 -3.42
C LEU A 34 -6.06 -11.01 -3.75
N GLU A 35 -5.64 -12.20 -4.20
CA GLU A 35 -6.56 -13.26 -4.59
C GLU A 35 -7.23 -13.94 -3.38
N VAL A 36 -6.59 -13.89 -2.20
CA VAL A 36 -7.12 -14.44 -0.95
C VAL A 36 -7.09 -13.37 0.14
N GLU A 37 -8.15 -12.57 0.19
CA GLU A 37 -8.37 -11.60 1.26
C GLU A 37 -8.70 -12.31 2.59
N PRO A 38 -8.02 -11.99 3.71
CA PRO A 38 -8.32 -12.54 5.02
C PRO A 38 -9.67 -12.01 5.47
N LYS A 39 -10.46 -12.85 6.13
CA LYS A 39 -11.82 -12.44 6.54
C LYS A 39 -11.81 -11.59 7.81
N ASN A 40 -10.71 -11.63 8.55
CA ASN A 40 -10.53 -10.94 9.82
C ASN A 40 -9.04 -10.63 10.06
N VAL A 41 -8.80 -9.76 11.05
CA VAL A 41 -7.46 -9.30 11.41
C VAL A 41 -6.60 -10.45 11.93
N GLU A 42 -7.17 -11.41 12.65
CA GLU A 42 -6.41 -12.55 13.17
C GLU A 42 -5.84 -13.43 12.04
N GLU A 43 -6.63 -13.69 11.00
CA GLU A 43 -6.19 -14.41 9.80
C GLU A 43 -5.11 -13.62 9.04
N ALA A 44 -5.26 -12.30 8.92
CA ALA A 44 -4.27 -11.45 8.25
C ALA A 44 -2.92 -11.45 8.98
N LEU A 45 -2.93 -11.48 10.32
CA LEU A 45 -1.73 -11.52 11.17
C LEU A 45 -1.05 -12.89 11.19
N LEU A 46 -1.71 -13.95 10.69
CA LEU A 46 -1.15 -15.30 10.61
C LEU A 46 -0.65 -15.67 9.22
N ASP A 47 -1.02 -14.91 8.18
CA ASP A 47 -0.50 -15.11 6.82
C ASP A 47 0.74 -14.23 6.60
N ASP A 48 1.91 -14.86 6.64
CA ASP A 48 3.22 -14.22 6.40
C ASP A 48 3.25 -13.44 5.08
N ARG A 49 2.49 -13.89 4.08
CA ARG A 49 2.43 -13.22 2.78
C ARG A 49 1.67 -11.90 2.92
N TRP A 50 0.57 -11.87 3.69
CA TRP A 50 -0.15 -10.62 3.98
C TRP A 50 0.69 -9.63 4.78
N ILE A 51 1.45 -10.13 5.75
CA ILE A 51 2.41 -9.31 6.50
C ILE A 51 3.44 -8.70 5.55
N LEU A 52 4.02 -9.50 4.65
CA LEU A 52 4.97 -9.02 3.65
C LEU A 52 4.35 -7.98 2.72
N ALA A 53 3.11 -8.19 2.27
CA ALA A 53 2.38 -7.20 1.45
C ALA A 53 2.21 -5.86 2.16
N MET A 54 1.77 -5.90 3.42
CA MET A 54 1.58 -4.68 4.22
C MET A 54 2.90 -3.95 4.50
N GLN A 55 4.02 -4.67 4.52
CA GLN A 55 5.36 -4.09 4.64
C GLN A 55 5.82 -3.47 3.32
N GLU A 56 5.68 -4.19 2.20
CA GLU A 56 6.06 -3.71 0.86
C GLU A 56 5.20 -2.52 0.38
N GLU A 57 3.95 -2.40 0.84
CA GLU A 57 3.11 -1.22 0.57
C GLU A 57 3.55 0.03 1.36
N GLN A 58 4.16 -0.17 2.53
CA GLN A 58 4.64 0.91 3.40
C GLN A 58 6.03 1.44 3.00
N ASP A 59 6.76 0.70 2.15
CA ASP A 59 8.05 1.11 1.54
C ASP A 59 7.87 1.97 0.26
#